data_AF-A0A3Q9G317-F1
#
_entry.id   AF-A0A3Q9G317-F1
#
_cell.length_a   1.000
_cell.length_b   1.000
_cell.length_c   1.000
_cell.angle_alpha   90.00
_cell.angle_beta   90.00
_cell.angle_gamma   90.00
#
_symmetry.space_group_name_H-M   'P 1'
#
loop_
_entity.id
_entity.type
_entity.pdbx_description
1 polymer ?
#
loop_
_entity_poly.entity_id
_entity_poly.type
_entity_poly.pdbx_seq_one_letter_code
_entity_poly.pdbx_strand_id
1 'polypeptide(L)'
;MPDRATPHISPASSKEISVDSLTASWYTTEEVARLLKRDPSTLRRWRTARPPQGPPFVQLSQRAVMYSALDLQQWLVSRRIDPAQAA
;
A
#
# COMPACT_ATOMS: atom_id res chain seq x y z
N MET A 1 -4.56 35.77 31.15
CA MET A 1 -3.38 35.46 30.32
C MET A 1 -2.38 34.74 31.21
N PRO A 2 -1.79 33.58 30.84
CA PRO A 2 -1.92 32.72 29.64
C PRO A 2 -2.56 31.36 29.99
N ASP A 3 -2.78 30.35 29.14
CA ASP A 3 -3.02 30.21 27.70
C ASP A 3 -3.56 28.77 27.51
N ARG A 4 -4.55 28.60 26.63
CA ARG A 4 -5.25 27.33 26.36
C ARG A 4 -4.40 26.50 25.41
N ALA A 5 -3.50 25.66 25.94
CA ALA A 5 -2.74 24.70 25.15
C ALA A 5 -3.62 23.51 24.73
N THR A 6 -4.36 23.70 23.64
CA THR A 6 -4.88 22.60 22.82
C THR A 6 -3.72 22.12 21.96
N PRO A 7 -3.26 20.85 22.02
CA PRO A 7 -2.35 20.34 21.00
C PRO A 7 -3.15 20.27 19.70
N HIS A 8 -2.87 21.23 18.82
CA HIS A 8 -3.28 21.18 17.43
C HIS A 8 -2.53 20.00 16.80
N ILE A 9 -3.18 18.83 16.72
CA ILE A 9 -2.78 17.80 15.76
C ILE A 9 -3.04 18.41 14.38
N SER A 10 -1.97 18.87 13.74
CA SER A 10 -1.96 19.29 12.35
C SER A 10 -2.24 18.08 11.45
N PRO A 11 -3.28 18.10 10.61
CA PRO A 11 -3.54 17.06 9.63
C PRO A 11 -2.92 17.47 8.30
N ALA A 12 -1.62 17.21 8.10
CA ALA A 12 -0.99 17.35 6.78
C ALA A 12 0.37 16.64 6.74
N SER A 13 0.40 15.33 6.95
CA SER A 13 1.48 14.51 6.37
C SER A 13 0.93 13.83 5.13
N SER A 14 0.64 14.64 4.12
CA SER A 14 0.59 14.16 2.74
C SER A 14 2.02 13.77 2.37
N LYS A 15 2.44 12.58 2.80
CA LYS A 15 3.73 12.01 2.43
C LYS A 15 3.63 11.74 0.94
N GLU A 16 4.17 12.64 0.13
CA GLU A 16 4.44 12.39 -1.28
C GLU A 16 5.24 11.10 -1.35
N ILE A 17 4.59 10.02 -1.80
CA ILE A 17 5.21 8.73 -1.95
C ILE A 17 6.10 8.85 -3.18
N SER A 18 7.34 9.31 -2.99
CA SER A 18 8.35 9.32 -4.05
C SER A 18 8.58 7.88 -4.51
N VAL A 19 8.31 7.65 -5.80
CA VAL A 19 8.33 6.32 -6.45
C VAL A 19 9.73 5.69 -6.38
N ASP A 20 10.79 6.50 -6.25
CA ASP A 20 12.17 6.05 -6.09
C ASP A 20 12.45 5.29 -4.77
N SER A 21 11.81 5.67 -3.66
CA SER A 21 12.03 5.00 -2.35
C SER A 21 11.37 3.63 -2.25
N LEU A 22 10.44 3.35 -3.15
CA LEU A 22 9.79 2.06 -3.25
C LEU A 22 10.82 1.02 -3.70
N THR A 23 11.66 1.30 -4.70
CA THR A 23 12.46 0.28 -5.44
C THR A 23 13.34 -0.69 -4.62
N ALA A 24 13.80 -0.33 -3.41
CA ALA A 24 14.57 -1.22 -2.51
C ALA A 24 13.82 -1.66 -1.23
N SER A 25 12.54 -1.28 -1.08
CA SER A 25 11.78 -1.45 0.16
C SER A 25 10.93 -2.71 0.15
N TRP A 26 11.07 -3.54 1.18
CA TRP A 26 10.12 -4.61 1.47
C TRP A 26 8.98 -4.06 2.32
N TYR A 27 7.75 -4.36 1.93
CA TYR A 27 6.55 -3.90 2.63
C TYR A 27 5.81 -5.06 3.29
N THR A 28 5.36 -4.85 4.50
CA THR A 28 4.42 -5.75 5.18
C THR A 28 3.02 -5.62 4.59
N THR A 29 2.14 -6.59 4.91
CA THR A 29 0.74 -6.52 4.50
C THR A 29 0.06 -5.23 4.99
N GLU A 30 0.38 -4.74 6.18
CA GLU A 30 -0.23 -3.51 6.71
C GLU A 30 0.22 -2.26 5.97
N GLU A 31 1.51 -2.19 5.60
CA GLU A 31 2.03 -1.05 4.84
C GLU A 31 1.47 -1.03 3.43
N VAL A 32 1.41 -2.17 2.74
CA VAL A 32 0.74 -2.27 1.43
C VAL A 32 -0.73 -1.88 1.53
N ALA A 33 -1.41 -2.28 2.61
CA ALA A 33 -2.80 -1.91 2.83
C ALA A 33 -2.95 -0.38 2.91
N ARG A 34 -2.08 0.29 3.69
CA ARG A 34 -2.06 1.75 3.80
C ARG A 34 -1.72 2.43 2.47
N LEU A 35 -0.75 1.92 1.71
CA LEU A 35 -0.37 2.44 0.39
C LEU A 35 -1.55 2.37 -0.59
N LEU A 36 -2.27 1.24 -0.60
CA LEU A 36 -3.44 1.03 -1.45
C LEU A 36 -4.72 1.67 -0.90
N LYS A 37 -4.65 2.31 0.28
CA LYS A 37 -5.81 2.82 1.03
C LYS A 37 -6.90 1.76 1.22
N ARG A 38 -6.50 0.52 1.49
CA ARG A 38 -7.36 -0.62 1.77
C ARG A 38 -7.08 -1.17 3.17
N ASP A 39 -8.04 -1.91 3.71
CA ASP A 39 -7.83 -2.64 4.95
C ASP A 39 -6.92 -3.87 4.75
N PRO A 40 -6.06 -4.21 5.72
CA PRO A 40 -5.25 -5.44 5.68
C PRO A 40 -6.11 -6.71 5.50
N SER A 41 -7.34 -6.69 6.03
CA SER A 41 -8.36 -7.72 5.86
C SER A 41 -8.72 -7.95 4.39
N THR A 42 -8.73 -6.88 3.58
CA THR A 42 -8.97 -6.94 2.13
C THR A 42 -7.82 -7.68 1.43
N LEU A 43 -6.57 -7.37 1.79
CA LEU A 43 -5.40 -8.07 1.24
C LEU A 43 -5.35 -9.55 1.65
N ARG A 44 -5.78 -9.88 2.87
CA ARG A 44 -5.95 -11.29 3.29
C ARG A 44 -7.01 -11.98 2.43
N ARG A 45 -8.16 -11.34 2.21
CA ARG A 45 -9.25 -11.86 1.39
C ARG A 45 -8.83 -12.06 -0.07
N TRP A 46 -8.07 -11.11 -0.63
CA TRP A 46 -7.51 -11.19 -1.97
C TRP A 46 -6.57 -12.39 -2.15
N ARG A 47 -5.71 -12.65 -1.16
CA ARG A 47 -4.84 -13.85 -1.15
C ARG A 47 -5.63 -15.16 -1.12
N THR A 48 -6.77 -15.20 -0.44
CA THR A 48 -7.62 -16.38 -0.37
C THR A 48 -8.65 -16.49 -1.51
N ALA A 49 -8.78 -15.45 -2.34
CA ALA A 49 -9.69 -15.47 -3.48
C ALA A 49 -9.21 -16.49 -4.53
N ARG A 50 -10.14 -17.05 -5.31
CA ARG A 50 -9.83 -17.92 -6.45
C ARG A 50 -10.44 -17.30 -7.71
N PRO A 51 -9.63 -16.78 -8.64
CA PRO A 51 -8.15 -16.73 -8.61
C PRO A 51 -7.61 -15.74 -7.57
N PRO A 52 -6.37 -15.94 -7.06
CA PRO A 52 -5.73 -15.00 -6.14
C PRO A 52 -5.71 -13.61 -6.74
N GLN A 53 -6.18 -12.64 -5.98
CA GLN A 53 -6.17 -11.24 -6.38
C GLN A 53 -5.06 -10.50 -5.64
N GLY A 54 -4.68 -9.36 -6.18
CA GLY A 54 -3.71 -8.47 -5.53
C GLY A 54 -2.28 -8.60 -6.06
N PRO A 55 -1.37 -7.83 -5.45
CA PRO A 55 0.03 -7.81 -5.83
C PRO A 55 0.75 -9.12 -5.47
N PRO A 56 1.81 -9.48 -6.20
CA PRO A 56 2.66 -10.62 -5.85
C PRO A 56 3.16 -10.50 -4.42
N PHE A 57 3.14 -11.60 -3.69
CA PHE A 57 3.57 -11.64 -2.30
C PHE A 57 4.64 -12.70 -2.11
N VAL A 58 5.62 -12.38 -1.27
CA VAL A 58 6.68 -13.29 -0.85
C VAL A 58 6.38 -13.75 0.56
N GLN A 59 6.17 -15.05 0.72
CA GLN A 59 5.99 -15.65 2.03
C GLN A 59 7.36 -15.97 2.63
N LEU A 60 7.79 -15.18 3.61
CA LEU A 60 9.04 -15.42 4.32
C LEU A 60 8.88 -16.49 5.42
N SER A 61 7.67 -16.63 5.99
CA SER A 61 7.36 -17.63 7.01
C SER A 61 5.86 -17.93 7.07
N GLN A 62 5.43 -18.85 7.95
CA GLN A 62 4.01 -19.24 8.11
C GLN A 62 3.09 -18.04 8.43
N ARG A 63 3.61 -17.00 9.10
CA ARG A 63 2.85 -15.79 9.48
C ARG A 63 3.39 -14.49 8.86
N ALA A 64 4.59 -14.53 8.28
CA ALA A 64 5.25 -13.37 7.72
C ALA A 64 5.12 -13.36 6.20
N VAL A 65 4.38 -12.38 5.69
CA VAL A 65 4.22 -12.13 4.25
C VAL A 65 4.67 -10.71 3.96
N MET A 66 5.62 -10.60 3.03
CA MET A 66 6.14 -9.34 2.56
C MET A 66 5.84 -9.16 1.07
N TYR A 67 5.90 -7.92 0.63
CA TYR A 67 5.69 -7.49 -0.73
C TYR A 67 6.93 -6.72 -1.16
N SER A 68 7.52 -7.11 -2.28
CA SER A 68 8.54 -6.29 -2.91
C SER A 68 7.86 -5.06 -3.49
N ALA A 69 8.46 -3.90 -3.32
CA ALA A 69 7.93 -2.70 -3.94
C ALA A 69 7.95 -2.76 -5.47
N LEU A 70 8.95 -3.42 -6.04
CA LEU A 70 9.06 -3.57 -7.49
C LEU A 70 7.84 -4.33 -8.02
N ASP A 71 7.48 -5.42 -7.35
CA ASP A 71 6.30 -6.23 -7.68
C ASP A 71 5.01 -5.43 -7.48
N LEU A 72 4.93 -4.67 -6.39
CA LEU A 72 3.77 -3.80 -6.11
C LEU A 72 3.61 -2.74 -7.20
N GLN A 73 4.70 -2.10 -7.63
CA GLN A 73 4.71 -1.10 -8.68
C GLN A 73 4.34 -1.72 -10.02
N GLN A 74 4.93 -2.85 -10.40
CA GLN A 74 4.57 -3.55 -11.64
C GLN A 74 3.10 -3.97 -11.65
N TRP A 75 2.59 -4.44 -10.52
CA TRP A 75 1.17 -4.78 -10.37
C TRP A 75 0.25 -3.56 -10.51
N LEU A 76 0.62 -2.43 -9.89
CA LEU A 76 -0.11 -1.18 -10.03
C LEU A 76 -0.10 -0.67 -11.47
N VAL A 77 1.03 -0.76 -12.17
CA VAL A 77 1.16 -0.40 -13.58
C VAL A 77 0.29 -1.32 -14.45
N SER A 78 0.30 -2.63 -14.19
CA SER A 78 -0.53 -3.59 -14.93
C SER A 78 -2.04 -3.37 -14.75
N ARG A 79 -2.46 -2.87 -13.59
CA ARG A 79 -3.87 -2.52 -13.30
C ARG A 79 -4.22 -1.07 -13.59
N ARG A 80 -3.26 -0.26 -14.01
CA ARG A 80 -3.52 1.13 -14.37
C ARG A 80 -4.41 1.13 -15.60
N ILE A 81 -5.67 1.49 -15.40
CA ILE A 81 -6.59 1.78 -16.50
C ILE A 81 -6.35 3.23 -16.85
N ASP A 82 -5.68 3.48 -17.98
CA ASP A 82 -5.55 4.84 -18.49
C ASP A 82 -6.90 5.28 -19.08
N PRO A 83 -7.57 6.28 -18.50
CA PRO A 83 -8.90 6.70 -18.94
C PRO A 83 -8.89 7.28 -20.37
N ALA A 84 -7.73 7.70 -20.86
CA ALA A 84 -7.54 8.17 -22.24
C ALA A 84 -7.50 7.03 -23.29
N GLN A 85 -7.40 5.76 -22.86
CA GLN A 85 -7.45 4.58 -23.73
C GLN A 85 -8.80 3.84 -23.66
N ALA A 86 -9.74 4.34 -22.84
CA ALA A 86 -11.07 3.76 -22.67
C ALA A 86 -12.17 4.55 -23.41
N ALA A 87 -11.79 5.42 -24.36
CA ALA A 87 -12.69 6.25 -25.17
C ALA A 87 -12.85 5.67 -26.58
#